data_AF-L7CCN6-F1
#
_entry.id   AF-L7CCN6-F1
#
_cell.length_a   1.000
_cell.length_b   1.000
_cell.length_c   1.000
_cell.angle_alpha   90.00
_cell.angle_beta   90.00
_cell.angle_gamma   90.00
#
_symmetry.space_group_name_H-M   'P 1'
#
loop_
_entity.id
_entity.type
_entity.pdbx_description
1 polymer ?
#
loop_
_entity_poly.entity_id
_entity_poly.type
_entity_poly.pdbx_seq_one_letter_code
_entity_poly.pdbx_strand_id
1 'polypeptide(L)' 'MDQQRLCVGCSRTLGEIGRWSIASPAEKRSILELVRQRRAAQAPSIQTVPSQAKS' A
#
# COMPACT_ATOMS: atom_id res chain seq x y z
N MET A 1 -13.22 -11.78 -11.76
CA MET A 1 -12.90 -10.35 -11.92
C MET A 1 -11.83 -10.02 -10.90
N ASP A 2 -10.58 -10.34 -11.24
CA ASP A 2 -9.47 -10.29 -10.29
C ASP A 2 -8.66 -9.01 -10.41
N GLN A 3 -8.11 -8.58 -9.28
CA GLN A 3 -7.02 -7.62 -9.15
C GLN A 3 -7.28 -6.16 -9.50
N GLN A 4 -7.82 -5.46 -8.49
CA GLN A 4 -7.45 -4.08 -8.21
C GLN A 4 -5.91 -3.97 -8.09
N ARG A 5 -5.22 -3.77 -9.22
CA ARG A 5 -3.76 -3.59 -9.22
C ARG A 5 -3.40 -2.38 -8.37
N LEU A 6 -2.65 -2.64 -7.31
CA LEU A 6 -2.12 -1.61 -6.42
C LEU A 6 -0.80 -1.11 -6.98
N CYS A 7 -0.60 0.21 -6.93
CA CYS A 7 0.70 0.80 -7.21
C CYS A 7 1.72 0.31 -6.18
N VAL A 8 2.84 -0.24 -6.62
CA VAL A 8 3.90 -0.77 -5.75
C VAL A 8 4.53 0.28 -4.83
N GLY A 9 4.53 1.56 -5.24
CA GLY A 9 5.10 2.65 -4.44
C GLY A 9 4.12 3.27 -3.45
N CYS A 10 2.89 3.57 -3.90
CA CYS A 10 1.92 4.30 -3.08
C CYS A 10 0.81 3.41 -2.48
N SER A 11 0.71 2.15 -2.89
CA SER A 11 -0.33 1.19 -2.48
C SER A 11 -1.77 1.67 -2.74
N ARG A 12 -1.96 2.64 -3.65
CA ARG A 12 -3.28 3.08 -4.16
C ARG A 12 -3.66 2.32 -5.43
N THR A 13 -4.94 2.22 -5.73
CA THR A 13 -5.44 1.75 -7.03
C THR A 13 -5.27 2.85 -8.10
N LEU A 14 -5.32 2.45 -9.38
CA LEU A 14 -5.33 3.42 -10.49
C LEU A 14 -6.51 4.39 -10.40
N GLY A 15 -7.70 3.93 -9.97
CA GLY A 15 -8.87 4.79 -9.79
C GLY A 15 -8.66 5.85 -8.69
N GLU A 16 -8.04 5.47 -7.57
CA GLU A 16 -7.68 6.41 -6.51
C GLU A 16 -6.64 7.44 -6.95
N ILE A 17 -5.68 7.03 -7.78
CA ILE A 17 -4.66 7.94 -8.34
C ILE A 17 -5.32 8.92 -9.32
N GLY A 18 -6.14 8.42 -10.25
CA GLY A 18 -6.79 9.25 -11.27
C GLY A 18 -7.73 10.29 -10.70
N ARG A 19 -8.51 9.95 -9.66
CA ARG A 19 -9.45 10.89 -9.03
C ARG A 19 -8.83 11.79 -7.96
N TRP A 20 -7.55 11.60 -7.61
CA TRP A 20 -6.94 12.26 -6.45
C TRP A 20 -7.05 13.80 -6.49
N SER A 21 -6.85 14.40 -7.66
CA SER A 21 -6.87 15.86 -7.83
C SER A 21 -8.24 16.46 -7.52
N ILE A 22 -9.32 15.74 -7.84
CA ILE A 22 -10.71 16.19 -7.66
C ILE A 22 -11.37 15.66 -6.38
N ALA A 23 -10.73 14.72 -5.69
CA ALA A 23 -11.28 14.15 -4.46
C ALA A 23 -11.35 15.19 -3.34
N SER A 24 -12.46 15.15 -2.61
CA SER A 24 -12.70 16.00 -1.44
C SER A 24 -11.69 15.70 -0.32
N PRO A 25 -11.47 16.65 0.62
CA PRO A 25 -10.61 16.37 1.78
C PRO A 25 -11.04 15.15 2.61
N ALA A 26 -12.34 14.88 2.69
CA ALA A 26 -12.86 13.68 3.35
C ALA A 26 -12.48 12.39 2.59
N GLU A 27 -12.68 12.37 1.27
CA GLU A 27 -12.31 11.22 0.43
C GLU A 27 -10.82 10.95 0.44
N LYS A 28 -9.99 12.00 0.39
CA LYS A 28 -8.53 11.88 0.49
C LYS A 28 -8.12 11.20 1.80
N ARG A 29 -8.73 11.59 2.93
CA ARG A 29 -8.48 10.95 4.23
C ARG A 29 -8.87 9.47 4.21
N SER A 30 -10.04 9.13 3.68
CA SER A 30 -10.47 7.73 3.56
C SER A 30 -9.53 6.90 2.68
N ILE A 31 -9.07 7.44 1.54
CA ILE A 31 -8.10 6.77 0.66
C ILE A 31 -6.78 6.51 1.42
N LEU A 32 -6.28 7.48 2.17
CA LEU A 32 -5.04 7.34 2.94
C LEU A 32 -5.16 6.28 4.04
N GLU A 33 -6.30 6.18 4.72
CA GLU A 33 -6.53 5.14 5.71
C GLU A 33 -6.53 3.74 5.07
N LEU A 34 -7.19 3.58 3.92
CA LEU A 34 -7.16 2.32 3.15
C LEU A 34 -5.75 1.99 2.66
N VAL A 35 -4.95 2.99 2.26
CA VAL A 35 -3.52 2.80 1.92
C VAL A 35 -2.75 2.29 3.13
N ARG A 36 -2.96 2.87 4.32
CA ARG A 36 -2.29 2.44 5.56
C ARG A 36 -2.62 0.98 5.88
N GLN A 37 -3.89 0.60 5.80
CA GLN A 37 -4.34 -0.78 6.02
C GLN A 37 -3.71 -1.75 5.00
N ARG A 38 -3.70 -1.40 3.71
CA ARG A 38 -3.08 -2.22 2.65
C ARG A 38 -1.59 -2.40 2.88
N ARG A 39 -0.87 -1.33 3.25
CA ARG A 39 0.56 -1.40 3.58
C ARG A 39 0.83 -2.30 4.78
N ALA A 40 -0.01 -2.22 5.81
CA ALA A 40 0.11 -3.09 6.97
C ALA A 40 -0.11 -4.57 6.62
N ALA A 41 -1.08 -4.86 5.74
CA ALA A 41 -1.34 -6.22 5.26
C ALA A 41 -0.24 -6.78 4.33
N GLN A 42 0.46 -5.91 3.60
CA GLN A 42 1.56 -6.27 2.70
C GLN A 42 2.93 -6.24 3.36
N ALA A 43 3.05 -5.66 4.56
CA ALA A 43 4.30 -5.62 5.28
C ALA A 43 4.76 -7.07 5.47
N PRO A 44 5.90 -7.47 4.88
CA PRO A 44 6.44 -8.78 5.17
C PRO A 44 6.66 -8.84 6.68
N SER A 45 6.19 -9.89 7.33
CA SER A 45 6.71 -10.26 8.63
C SER A 45 8.23 -10.33 8.43
N ILE A 46 8.96 -9.39 9.03
CA ILE A 46 10.42 -9.47 9.10
C ILE A 46 10.71 -10.80 9.80
N GLN A 47 10.89 -11.86 9.00
CA GLN A 47 11.66 -13.00 9.43
C GLN A 47 13.08 -12.50 9.36
N THR A 48 13.60 -12.11 10.52
CA THR A 48 15.02 -11.85 10.72
C THR A 48 15.75 -13.12 10.31
N VAL A 49 16.20 -13.20 9.05
CA VAL A 49 17.13 -14.25 8.65
C VAL A 49 18.42 -14.00 9.44
N PRO A 50 18.86 -14.92 10.31
CA PRO A 50 20.18 -14.78 10.92
C PRO A 50 21.19 -14.89 9.78
N SER A 51 21.86 -13.79 9.48
CA SER A 51 22.99 -13.75 8.55
C SER A 51 24.06 -14.71 9.10
N GLN A 52 24.17 -15.88 8.47
CA GLN A 52 25.11 -16.92 8.86
C GLN A 52 26.53 -16.36 8.84
N ALA A 53 27.18 -16.39 10.01
CA ALA A 53 28.60 -16.11 10.16
C ALA A 53 29.40 -17.07 9.28
N LYS A 54 30.26 -16.51 8.43
CA LYS A 54 31.11 -17.24 7.49
C LYS A 54 32.49 -17.44 8.13
N SER A 55 32.96 -18.69 8.12
CA SER A 55 34.22 -19.21 8.68
C SER A 55 35.48 -18.67 8.00
#